data_AF-A0A966BHG2-F1
#
_entry.id   AF-A0A966BHG2-F1
#
_cell.length_a   1.000
_cell.length_b   1.000
_cell.length_c   1.000
_cell.angle_alpha   90.00
_cell.angle_beta   90.00
_cell.angle_gamma   90.00
#
_symmetry.space_group_name_H-M   'P 1'
#
loop_
_entity.id
_entity.type
_entity.pdbx_description
1 polymer ?
#
loop_
_entity_poly.entity_id
_entity_poly.type
_entity_poly.pdbx_seq_one_letter_code
_entity_poly.pdbx_strand_id
1 'polypeptide(L)'
;MSTLFIKDNKIICSIPITGATSKIRVKRRKDNFGEPISVKENSFSENDYAEWQISYFLPIDTIWGNYRKAKTSKDRESILEDLSLNYKNEKIVSDLKKFILGTNIKSRKDFKAEIVQIFKKNNETIIVKEHKNGNIYVSYELSDLFKIALQNKLITKKEIEGLINFNSKNELDIEGQYKIIRTTTNKKILDKFEFFEEKAPLFINRVSDNTFVEIILQHKQRAVGYQSMVYFCSKAKNLFDKNNRPIIGRTAESKEVIYLPISKDDLIGIAESFIVASSDHAWDMKTILKDIIKQ
;
A
#
# COMPACT_ATOMS: atom_id res chain seq x y z
N MET A 1 -0.23 20.29 8.29
CA MET A 1 -1.09 20.27 7.08
C MET A 1 -1.75 18.92 7.03
N SER A 2 -3.01 18.85 6.59
CA SER A 2 -3.68 17.57 6.42
C SER A 2 -2.85 16.69 5.48
N THR A 3 -2.68 15.44 5.88
CA THR A 3 -1.98 14.39 5.12
C THR A 3 -2.80 13.95 3.90
N LEU A 4 -4.05 14.41 3.81
CA LEU A 4 -4.99 14.10 2.76
C LEU A 4 -6.00 15.24 2.57
N PHE A 5 -6.29 15.62 1.32
CA PHE A 5 -7.37 16.57 0.96
C PHE A 5 -7.82 16.40 -0.50
N ILE A 6 -8.94 17.02 -0.89
CA ILE A 6 -9.41 17.04 -2.28
C ILE A 6 -9.00 18.33 -2.98
N LYS A 7 -8.46 18.22 -4.19
CA LYS A 7 -8.15 19.36 -5.07
C LYS A 7 -8.26 18.92 -6.53
N ASP A 8 -8.89 19.73 -7.38
CA ASP A 8 -9.00 19.50 -8.83
C ASP A 8 -9.51 18.08 -9.19
N ASN A 9 -10.58 17.63 -8.52
CA ASN A 9 -11.16 16.28 -8.64
C ASN A 9 -10.18 15.12 -8.38
N LYS A 10 -9.14 15.35 -7.58
CA LYS A 10 -8.16 14.35 -7.15
C LYS A 10 -8.04 14.34 -5.64
N ILE A 11 -7.71 13.17 -5.10
CA ILE A 11 -7.27 13.05 -3.71
C ILE A 11 -5.78 13.38 -3.69
N ILE A 12 -5.39 14.37 -2.91
CA ILE A 12 -3.98 14.71 -2.71
C ILE A 12 -3.51 14.03 -1.43
N CYS A 13 -2.57 13.10 -1.56
CA CYS A 13 -1.98 12.35 -0.46
C CYS A 13 -0.56 12.82 -0.20
N SER A 14 -0.20 13.01 1.07
CA SER A 14 1.17 13.35 1.45
C SER A 14 1.98 12.07 1.73
N ILE A 15 3.12 11.88 1.08
CA ILE A 15 3.99 10.70 1.26
C ILE A 15 5.41 11.09 1.71
N PRO A 16 5.96 10.45 2.76
CA PRO A 16 7.35 10.67 3.17
C PRO A 16 8.32 10.05 2.15
N ILE A 17 9.36 10.80 1.77
CA ILE A 17 10.36 10.36 0.77
C ILE A 17 11.79 10.24 1.31
N THR A 18 12.06 10.75 2.51
CA THR A 18 13.40 10.72 3.10
C THR A 18 13.55 9.75 4.27
N GLY A 19 12.47 9.06 4.63
CA GLY A 19 12.51 7.93 5.57
C GLY A 19 12.82 6.64 4.82
N ALA A 20 13.69 5.81 5.40
CA ALA A 20 13.86 4.42 4.97
C ALA A 20 12.63 3.60 5.36
N THR A 21 11.49 3.84 4.70
CA THR A 21 10.29 3.03 4.87
C THR A 21 10.30 1.93 3.82
N SER A 22 9.94 0.70 4.22
CA SER A 22 9.82 -0.40 3.25
C SER A 22 8.73 -0.14 2.21
N LYS A 23 7.72 0.68 2.56
CA LYS A 23 6.51 0.96 1.78
C LYS A 23 6.66 2.04 0.70
N ILE A 24 7.38 3.12 0.98
CA ILE A 24 7.49 4.25 0.05
C ILE A 24 8.94 4.47 -0.30
N ARG A 25 9.21 4.51 -1.60
CA ARG A 25 10.56 4.63 -2.15
C ARG A 25 10.53 5.59 -3.32
N VAL A 26 11.67 6.21 -3.61
CA VAL A 26 11.87 6.93 -4.87
C VAL A 26 12.81 6.11 -5.73
N LYS A 27 12.43 5.94 -6.99
CA LYS A 27 13.21 5.22 -7.99
C LYS A 27 13.40 6.06 -9.23
N ARG A 28 14.51 5.82 -9.93
CA ARG A 28 14.80 6.36 -11.26
C ARG A 28 14.61 5.26 -12.29
N ARG A 29 13.86 5.54 -13.34
CA ARG A 29 13.62 4.57 -14.40
C ARG A 29 14.80 4.53 -15.37
N LYS A 30 15.32 3.34 -15.62
CA LYS A 30 16.37 3.01 -16.60
C LYS A 30 16.00 1.71 -17.30
N ASP A 31 15.99 1.70 -18.63
CA ASP A 31 15.65 0.53 -19.45
C ASP A 31 14.32 -0.16 -19.06
N ASN A 32 13.30 0.63 -18.73
CA ASN A 32 11.98 0.24 -18.19
C ASN A 32 11.94 -0.21 -16.73
N PHE A 33 13.07 -0.36 -16.04
CA PHE A 33 13.15 -0.81 -14.65
C PHE A 33 13.44 0.36 -13.70
N GLY A 34 12.97 0.25 -12.45
CA GLY A 34 13.24 1.25 -11.42
C GLY A 34 14.43 0.89 -10.55
N GLU A 35 15.43 1.77 -10.52
CA GLU A 35 16.55 1.69 -9.59
C GLU A 35 16.31 2.64 -8.40
N PRO A 36 16.46 2.20 -7.13
CA PRO A 36 16.34 3.08 -5.98
C PRO A 36 17.35 4.24 -6.04
N ILE A 37 16.93 5.44 -5.65
CA ILE A 37 17.83 6.60 -5.58
C ILE A 37 17.87 7.21 -4.17
N SER A 38 19.03 7.76 -3.83
CA SER A 38 19.21 8.59 -2.64
C SER A 38 18.76 10.02 -2.94
N VAL A 39 17.54 10.37 -2.51
CA VAL A 39 16.91 11.67 -2.80
C VAL A 39 17.58 12.85 -2.10
N LYS A 40 18.40 12.60 -1.07
CA LYS A 40 19.18 13.66 -0.39
C LYS A 40 20.44 14.03 -1.17
N GLU A 41 20.99 13.09 -1.92
CA GLU A 41 22.26 13.24 -2.64
C GLU A 41 22.06 13.52 -4.13
N ASN A 42 20.91 13.12 -4.69
CA ASN A 42 20.62 13.24 -6.11
C ASN A 42 19.39 14.12 -6.35
N SER A 43 19.51 15.08 -7.27
CA SER A 43 18.36 15.86 -7.70
C SER A 43 17.35 15.01 -8.46
N PHE A 44 16.06 15.28 -8.24
CA PHE A 44 14.98 14.65 -8.99
C PHE A 44 15.04 15.02 -10.48
N SER A 45 14.63 14.09 -11.33
CA SER A 45 14.58 14.18 -12.79
C SER A 45 13.22 13.69 -13.33
N GLU A 46 12.95 13.92 -14.61
CA GLU A 46 11.74 13.44 -15.29
C GLU A 46 11.58 11.91 -15.29
N ASN A 47 12.69 11.18 -15.15
CA ASN A 47 12.69 9.72 -15.11
C ASN A 47 12.42 9.16 -13.71
N ASP A 48 12.29 10.01 -12.71
CA ASP A 48 12.03 9.58 -11.33
C ASP A 48 10.54 9.37 -11.07
N TYR A 49 10.25 8.52 -10.11
CA TYR A 49 8.90 8.29 -9.62
C TYR A 49 8.92 7.91 -8.14
N ALA A 50 7.84 8.27 -7.45
CA ALA A 50 7.55 7.72 -6.14
C ALA A 50 6.81 6.39 -6.34
N GLU A 51 7.29 5.37 -5.65
CA GLU A 51 6.72 4.04 -5.56
C GLU A 51 6.09 3.89 -4.17
N TRP A 52 4.82 3.55 -4.12
CA TRP A 52 4.09 3.24 -2.89
C TRP A 52 3.56 1.82 -2.97
N GLN A 53 4.12 0.94 -2.13
CA GLN A 53 3.57 -0.39 -1.83
C GLN A 53 2.27 -0.22 -1.03
N ILE A 54 1.22 0.19 -1.73
CA ILE A 54 -0.09 0.48 -1.17
C ILE A 54 -0.76 -0.80 -0.70
N SER A 55 -1.53 -0.70 0.37
CA SER A 55 -2.34 -1.75 0.97
C SER A 55 -3.81 -1.40 0.89
N TYR A 56 -4.68 -2.37 1.14
CA TYR A 56 -6.13 -2.16 1.24
C TYR A 56 -6.70 -2.58 2.61
N PHE A 57 -5.90 -3.28 3.43
CA PHE A 57 -6.22 -3.61 4.81
C PHE A 57 -5.01 -3.54 5.74
N LEU A 58 -5.32 -3.40 7.02
CA LEU A 58 -4.38 -3.61 8.11
C LEU A 58 -4.84 -4.82 8.96
N PRO A 59 -4.03 -5.90 9.08
CA PRO A 59 -4.31 -6.96 10.03
C PRO A 59 -4.24 -6.43 11.47
N ILE A 60 -5.25 -6.70 12.30
CA ILE A 60 -5.23 -6.30 13.72
C ILE A 60 -4.06 -6.96 14.45
N ASP A 61 -3.65 -8.16 14.01
CA ASP A 61 -2.49 -8.86 14.56
C ASP A 61 -1.15 -8.14 14.30
N THR A 62 -1.07 -7.26 13.30
CA THR A 62 0.09 -6.38 13.11
C THR A 62 0.20 -5.38 14.26
N ILE A 63 -0.92 -4.78 14.67
CA ILE A 63 -0.98 -3.83 15.80
C ILE A 63 -0.58 -4.55 17.09
N TRP A 64 -1.16 -5.74 17.34
CA TRP A 64 -0.80 -6.56 18.50
C TRP A 64 0.68 -6.95 18.49
N GLY A 65 1.21 -7.39 17.34
CA GLY A 65 2.60 -7.81 17.19
C GLY A 65 3.59 -6.69 17.51
N ASN A 66 3.27 -5.45 17.11
CA ASN A 66 4.06 -4.27 17.42
C ASN A 66 3.92 -3.88 18.90
N TYR A 67 2.70 -3.85 19.43
CA TYR A 67 2.44 -3.56 20.84
C TYR A 67 3.16 -4.53 21.79
N ARG A 68 3.13 -5.83 21.50
CA ARG A 68 3.80 -6.85 22.31
C ARG A 68 5.31 -6.68 22.37
N LYS A 69 5.92 -6.08 21.34
CA LYS A 69 7.37 -5.86 21.26
C LYS A 69 7.80 -4.53 21.90
N ALA A 70 6.87 -3.58 22.04
CA ALA A 70 7.14 -2.28 22.63
C ALA A 70 7.46 -2.40 24.13
N LYS A 71 8.61 -1.88 24.54
CA LYS A 71 9.09 -1.91 25.93
C LYS A 71 8.96 -0.55 26.61
N THR A 72 9.00 0.52 25.85
CA THR A 72 8.96 1.90 26.33
C THR A 72 7.75 2.67 25.80
N SER A 73 7.44 3.82 26.39
CA SER A 73 6.41 4.73 25.84
C SER A 73 6.79 5.22 24.44
N LYS A 74 8.08 5.44 24.19
CA LYS A 74 8.60 5.83 22.87
C LYS A 74 8.38 4.73 21.84
N ASP A 75 8.58 3.46 22.21
CA ASP A 75 8.28 2.34 21.32
C ASP A 75 6.79 2.25 21.02
N ARG A 76 5.92 2.61 21.97
CA ARG A 76 4.46 2.65 21.75
C ARG A 76 4.05 3.78 20.83
N GLU A 77 4.71 4.94 20.93
CA GLU A 77 4.51 6.06 19.99
C GLU A 77 4.91 5.68 18.57
N SER A 78 6.04 4.97 18.40
CA SER A 78 6.50 4.54 17.06
C SER A 78 5.55 3.56 16.38
N ILE A 79 4.74 2.79 17.14
CA ILE A 79 3.68 1.94 16.55
C ILE A 79 2.74 2.77 15.69
N LEU A 80 2.32 3.95 16.16
CA LEU A 80 1.36 4.79 15.46
C LEU A 80 1.97 5.36 14.17
N GLU A 81 3.26 5.70 14.21
CA GLU A 81 4.03 6.15 13.04
C GLU A 81 4.17 5.02 12.01
N ASP A 82 4.54 3.82 12.44
CA ASP A 82 4.70 2.63 11.59
C ASP A 82 3.38 2.20 10.94
N LEU A 83 2.26 2.36 11.66
CA LEU A 83 0.94 2.08 11.12
C LEU A 83 0.52 3.05 10.02
N SER A 84 1.29 4.11 9.74
CA SER A 84 1.06 5.05 8.63
C SER A 84 -0.42 5.47 8.54
N LEU A 85 -1.03 5.80 9.68
CA LEU A 85 -2.46 6.14 9.79
C LEU A 85 -2.79 7.52 9.20
N ASN A 86 -1.93 8.04 8.32
CA ASN A 86 -2.02 9.35 7.68
C ASN A 86 -3.31 9.51 6.85
N TYR A 87 -3.96 8.41 6.47
CA TYR A 87 -5.19 8.42 5.67
C TYR A 87 -6.44 8.16 6.50
N LYS A 88 -6.28 7.98 7.81
CA LYS A 88 -7.37 7.76 8.75
C LYS A 88 -7.90 9.08 9.31
N ASN A 89 -9.16 9.05 9.74
CA ASN A 89 -9.79 10.18 10.42
C ASN A 89 -9.01 10.55 11.71
N GLU A 90 -8.84 11.84 12.00
CA GLU A 90 -8.08 12.28 13.19
C GLU A 90 -8.64 11.70 14.50
N LYS A 91 -9.95 11.52 14.60
CA LYS A 91 -10.61 10.93 15.76
C LYS A 91 -10.15 9.49 16.03
N ILE A 92 -10.04 8.67 14.99
CA ILE A 92 -9.61 7.28 15.17
C ILE A 92 -8.13 7.19 15.54
N VAL A 93 -7.31 8.05 14.94
CA VAL A 93 -5.88 8.14 15.29
C VAL A 93 -5.72 8.53 16.77
N SER A 94 -6.53 9.49 17.24
CA SER A 94 -6.56 9.89 18.65
C SER A 94 -7.04 8.77 19.58
N ASP A 95 -8.13 8.08 19.24
CA ASP A 95 -8.66 6.96 20.04
C ASP A 95 -7.64 5.81 20.15
N LEU A 96 -7.00 5.45 19.02
CA LEU A 96 -5.93 4.44 18.99
C LEU A 96 -4.72 4.88 19.81
N LYS A 97 -4.30 6.14 19.69
CA LYS A 97 -3.18 6.68 20.48
C LYS A 97 -3.46 6.60 21.97
N LYS A 98 -4.65 7.03 22.40
CA LYS A 98 -5.08 6.97 23.81
C LYS A 98 -5.03 5.53 24.33
N PHE A 99 -5.56 4.59 23.55
CA PHE A 99 -5.58 3.18 23.94
C PHE A 99 -4.17 2.57 23.99
N ILE A 100 -3.37 2.69 22.93
CA ILE A 100 -2.05 2.06 22.82
C ILE A 100 -1.10 2.58 23.91
N LEU A 101 -1.14 3.88 24.22
CA LEU A 101 -0.29 4.46 25.25
C LEU A 101 -0.77 4.09 26.65
N GLY A 102 -2.08 4.07 26.90
CA GLY A 102 -2.65 3.88 28.25
C GLY A 102 -2.94 2.43 28.65
N THR A 103 -3.00 1.49 27.71
CA THR A 103 -3.38 0.11 28.02
C THR A 103 -2.22 -0.70 28.62
N ASN A 104 -2.58 -1.63 29.50
CA ASN A 104 -1.69 -2.62 30.11
C ASN A 104 -2.13 -4.05 29.80
N ILE A 105 -3.02 -4.24 28.82
CA ILE A 105 -3.54 -5.55 28.44
C ILE A 105 -2.37 -6.42 27.94
N LYS A 106 -2.23 -7.62 28.53
CA LYS A 106 -1.23 -8.63 28.14
C LYS A 106 -1.82 -9.78 27.32
N SER A 107 -3.14 -9.92 27.33
CA SER A 107 -3.87 -10.94 26.59
C SER A 107 -4.06 -10.51 25.14
N ARG A 108 -3.61 -11.34 24.18
CA ARG A 108 -3.83 -11.11 22.75
C ARG A 108 -5.32 -10.98 22.43
N LYS A 109 -6.15 -11.81 23.04
CA LYS A 109 -7.60 -11.84 22.80
C LYS A 109 -8.25 -10.52 23.21
N ASP A 110 -7.97 -10.06 24.43
CA ASP A 110 -8.62 -8.88 24.99
C ASP A 110 -8.12 -7.60 24.30
N PHE A 111 -6.83 -7.55 23.97
CA PHE A 111 -6.26 -6.42 23.22
C PHE A 111 -6.93 -6.30 21.83
N LYS A 112 -7.07 -7.42 21.13
CA LYS A 112 -7.74 -7.43 19.82
C LYS A 112 -9.20 -7.00 19.92
N ALA A 113 -9.91 -7.43 20.97
CA ALA A 113 -11.30 -7.05 21.19
C ALA A 113 -11.45 -5.53 21.35
N GLU A 114 -10.61 -4.90 22.18
CA GLU A 114 -10.63 -3.44 22.38
C GLU A 114 -10.29 -2.67 21.10
N ILE A 115 -9.25 -3.08 20.38
CA ILE A 115 -8.89 -2.47 19.09
C ILE A 115 -10.05 -2.56 18.10
N VAL A 116 -10.72 -3.71 18.01
CA VAL A 116 -11.89 -3.89 17.16
C VAL A 116 -13.03 -2.94 17.55
N GLN A 117 -13.28 -2.74 18.85
CA GLN A 117 -14.29 -1.80 19.31
C GLN A 117 -13.95 -0.35 18.94
N ILE A 118 -12.68 0.05 19.05
CA ILE A 118 -12.21 1.38 18.63
C ILE A 118 -12.48 1.60 17.13
N PHE A 119 -12.18 0.61 16.29
CA PHE A 119 -12.46 0.67 14.86
C PHE A 119 -13.97 0.73 14.57
N LYS A 120 -14.80 -0.11 15.21
CA LYS A 120 -16.27 -0.09 15.05
C LYS A 120 -16.88 1.26 15.44
N LYS A 121 -16.46 1.84 16.58
CA LYS A 121 -16.94 3.14 17.06
C LYS A 121 -16.63 4.29 16.10
N ASN A 122 -15.62 4.12 15.25
CA ASN A 122 -15.20 5.09 14.24
C ASN A 122 -15.65 4.69 12.83
N ASN A 123 -16.67 3.82 12.71
CA ASN A 123 -17.29 3.41 11.45
C ASN A 123 -16.30 2.81 10.43
N GLU A 124 -15.25 2.17 10.93
CA GLU A 124 -14.30 1.49 10.08
C GLU A 124 -14.81 0.12 9.64
N THR A 125 -14.48 -0.24 8.42
CA THR A 125 -14.88 -1.53 7.84
C THR A 125 -14.00 -2.60 8.45
N ILE A 126 -14.62 -3.61 9.04
CA ILE A 126 -13.91 -4.75 9.62
C ILE A 126 -14.27 -6.00 8.83
N ILE A 127 -13.24 -6.73 8.42
CA ILE A 127 -13.37 -7.98 7.69
C ILE A 127 -12.77 -9.09 8.51
N VAL A 128 -13.54 -10.15 8.70
CA VAL A 128 -13.08 -11.39 9.30
C VAL A 128 -12.88 -12.39 8.17
N LYS A 129 -11.64 -12.88 8.02
CA LYS A 129 -11.31 -13.89 7.03
C LYS A 129 -11.37 -15.27 7.67
N GLU A 130 -12.56 -15.87 7.64
CA GLU A 130 -12.77 -17.22 8.21
C GLU A 130 -11.83 -18.26 7.58
N HIS A 131 -11.63 -18.18 6.26
CA HIS A 131 -10.69 -19.03 5.51
C HIS A 131 -9.20 -18.81 5.87
N LYS A 132 -8.88 -17.80 6.69
CA LYS A 132 -7.54 -17.53 7.24
C LYS A 132 -7.56 -17.54 8.76
N ASN A 133 -8.12 -18.60 9.36
CA ASN A 133 -8.19 -18.82 10.81
C ASN A 133 -8.91 -17.71 11.58
N GLY A 134 -9.93 -17.08 10.98
CA GLY A 134 -10.68 -15.99 11.61
C GLY A 134 -9.86 -14.72 11.85
N ASN A 135 -8.79 -14.50 11.06
CA ASN A 135 -7.99 -13.28 11.18
C ASN A 135 -8.84 -12.05 10.88
N ILE A 136 -8.63 -11.01 11.69
CA ILE A 136 -9.41 -9.77 11.65
C ILE A 136 -8.58 -8.67 10.99
N TYR A 137 -9.20 -7.99 10.04
CA TYR A 137 -8.62 -6.92 9.25
C TYR A 137 -9.50 -5.68 9.35
N VAL A 138 -8.91 -4.50 9.22
CA VAL A 138 -9.63 -3.23 9.12
C VAL A 138 -9.30 -2.57 7.77
N SER A 139 -10.26 -1.83 7.18
CA SER A 139 -10.02 -0.94 6.04
C SER A 139 -8.77 -0.11 6.27
N TYR A 140 -7.97 0.08 5.23
CA TYR A 140 -6.71 0.80 5.32
C TYR A 140 -6.25 1.29 3.94
N GLU A 141 -5.58 2.43 3.89
CA GLU A 141 -4.95 3.01 2.69
C GLU A 141 -5.93 3.05 1.51
N LEU A 142 -5.84 2.17 0.51
CA LEU A 142 -6.71 2.18 -0.67
C LEU A 142 -8.21 2.13 -0.31
N SER A 143 -8.58 1.35 0.69
CA SER A 143 -9.98 1.29 1.16
C SER A 143 -10.47 2.63 1.69
N ASP A 144 -9.59 3.38 2.37
CA ASP A 144 -9.91 4.71 2.89
C ASP A 144 -10.02 5.72 1.74
N LEU A 145 -9.15 5.61 0.74
CA LEU A 145 -9.21 6.44 -0.47
C LEU A 145 -10.52 6.24 -1.24
N PHE A 146 -11.03 5.01 -1.37
CA PHE A 146 -12.34 4.77 -1.98
C PHE A 146 -13.49 5.39 -1.18
N LYS A 147 -13.47 5.29 0.15
CA LYS A 147 -14.49 5.94 1.01
C LYS A 147 -14.48 7.46 0.80
N ILE A 148 -13.30 8.06 0.83
CA ILE A 148 -13.11 9.49 0.61
C ILE A 148 -13.59 9.89 -0.79
N ALA A 149 -13.22 9.14 -1.82
CA ALA A 149 -13.64 9.40 -3.20
C ALA A 149 -15.17 9.36 -3.34
N LEU A 150 -15.82 8.36 -2.74
CA LEU A 150 -17.27 8.20 -2.80
C LEU A 150 -17.98 9.34 -2.05
N GLN A 151 -17.53 9.68 -0.84
CA GLN A 151 -18.07 10.79 -0.05
C GLN A 151 -17.95 12.14 -0.77
N ASN A 152 -16.86 12.35 -1.51
CA ASN A 152 -16.61 13.57 -2.28
C ASN A 152 -17.12 13.49 -3.73
N LYS A 153 -17.89 12.45 -4.09
CA LYS A 153 -18.46 12.25 -5.44
C LYS A 153 -17.41 12.21 -6.56
N LEU A 154 -16.16 11.84 -6.24
CA LEU A 154 -15.10 11.63 -7.22
C LEU A 154 -15.26 10.29 -7.96
N ILE A 155 -15.90 9.33 -7.31
CA ILE A 155 -16.29 8.05 -7.88
C ILE A 155 -17.75 7.75 -7.50
N THR A 156 -18.48 7.09 -8.38
CA THR A 156 -19.88 6.72 -8.19
C THR A 156 -20.01 5.28 -7.70
N LYS A 157 -21.16 4.96 -7.06
CA LYS A 157 -21.47 3.57 -6.68
C LYS A 157 -21.47 2.63 -7.90
N LYS A 158 -21.95 3.09 -9.06
CA LYS A 158 -21.97 2.35 -10.32
C LYS A 158 -20.56 1.99 -10.82
N GLU A 159 -19.61 2.91 -10.71
CA GLU A 159 -18.21 2.63 -11.07
C GLU A 159 -17.59 1.58 -10.14
N ILE A 160 -17.89 1.66 -8.84
CA ILE A 160 -17.45 0.64 -7.87
C ILE A 160 -18.12 -0.73 -8.15
N GLU A 161 -19.40 -0.75 -8.55
CA GLU A 161 -20.07 -1.98 -9.01
C GLU A 161 -19.39 -2.58 -10.25
N GLY A 162 -18.92 -1.73 -11.17
CA GLY A 162 -18.08 -2.13 -12.29
C GLY A 162 -16.82 -2.88 -11.83
N LEU A 163 -16.10 -2.33 -10.86
CA LEU A 163 -14.92 -2.98 -10.26
C LEU A 163 -15.25 -4.30 -9.56
N ILE A 164 -16.40 -4.40 -8.90
CA ILE A 164 -16.83 -5.65 -8.25
C ILE A 164 -17.02 -6.77 -9.30
N ASN A 165 -17.51 -6.41 -10.48
CA ASN A 165 -17.73 -7.32 -11.61
C ASN A 165 -16.51 -7.51 -12.51
N PHE A 166 -15.47 -6.69 -12.34
CA PHE A 166 -14.22 -6.81 -13.08
C PHE A 166 -13.57 -8.18 -12.85
N ASN A 167 -12.99 -8.74 -13.92
CA ASN A 167 -12.38 -10.08 -13.92
C ASN A 167 -13.33 -11.17 -13.37
N SER A 168 -14.65 -11.07 -13.59
CA SER A 168 -15.64 -12.03 -13.08
C SER A 168 -15.48 -13.43 -13.66
N LYS A 169 -14.96 -13.54 -14.88
CA LYS A 169 -14.60 -14.81 -15.53
C LYS A 169 -13.23 -15.36 -15.10
N ASN A 170 -12.53 -14.66 -14.20
CA ASN A 170 -11.19 -14.99 -13.74
C ASN A 170 -10.19 -15.23 -14.89
N GLU A 171 -10.18 -14.32 -15.86
CA GLU A 171 -9.33 -14.39 -17.05
C GLU A 171 -7.84 -14.25 -16.68
N LEU A 172 -7.54 -13.44 -15.65
CA LEU A 172 -6.18 -13.25 -15.13
C LEU A 172 -6.12 -13.48 -13.62
N ASP A 173 -5.26 -14.41 -13.21
CA ASP A 173 -4.82 -14.63 -11.83
C ASP A 173 -3.30 -14.78 -11.85
N ILE A 174 -2.56 -13.72 -11.49
CA ILE A 174 -1.10 -13.67 -11.64
C ILE A 174 -0.41 -14.74 -10.78
N GLU A 175 -0.79 -14.88 -9.51
CA GLU A 175 -0.22 -15.92 -8.63
C GLU A 175 -0.58 -17.34 -9.09
N GLY A 176 -1.79 -17.53 -9.65
CA GLY A 176 -2.24 -18.83 -10.15
C GLY A 176 -1.62 -19.24 -11.49
N GLN A 177 -1.28 -18.28 -12.35
CA GLN A 177 -0.85 -18.53 -13.73
C GLN A 177 0.66 -18.38 -13.95
N TYR A 178 1.36 -17.60 -13.11
CA TYR A 178 2.77 -17.27 -13.29
C TYR A 178 3.62 -17.71 -12.09
N LYS A 179 4.90 -18.00 -12.34
CA LYS A 179 5.85 -18.44 -11.33
C LYS A 179 7.23 -17.85 -11.55
N ILE A 180 8.01 -17.76 -10.47
CA ILE A 180 9.45 -17.49 -10.56
C ILE A 180 10.13 -18.72 -11.17
N ILE A 181 10.91 -18.49 -12.23
CA ILE A 181 11.61 -19.55 -12.97
C ILE A 181 13.09 -19.49 -12.62
N ARG A 182 13.68 -20.65 -12.32
CA ARG A 182 15.12 -20.80 -12.15
C ARG A 182 15.70 -21.59 -13.31
N THR A 183 16.82 -21.14 -13.86
CA THR A 183 17.48 -21.77 -15.00
C THR A 183 18.95 -22.00 -14.69
N THR A 184 19.42 -23.23 -14.98
CA THR A 184 20.83 -23.58 -14.88
C THR A 184 21.61 -22.97 -16.03
N THR A 185 22.72 -22.31 -15.74
CA THR A 185 23.57 -21.71 -16.80
C THR A 185 24.75 -22.60 -17.20
N ASN A 186 25.00 -23.69 -16.45
CA ASN A 186 26.18 -24.56 -16.56
C ASN A 186 27.53 -23.83 -16.44
N LYS A 187 27.53 -22.56 -16.00
CA LYS A 187 28.74 -21.78 -15.78
C LYS A 187 29.19 -21.94 -14.33
N LYS A 188 30.52 -22.05 -14.14
CA LYS A 188 31.17 -21.93 -12.84
C LYS A 188 31.91 -20.60 -12.76
N ILE A 189 31.77 -19.93 -11.62
CA ILE A 189 32.52 -18.71 -11.29
C ILE A 189 33.64 -19.11 -10.33
N LEU A 190 34.88 -18.74 -10.67
CA LEU A 190 36.09 -19.10 -9.94
C LEU A 190 36.19 -20.62 -9.66
N ASP A 191 35.72 -21.43 -10.61
CA ASP A 191 35.68 -22.90 -10.59
C ASP A 191 34.97 -23.58 -9.40
N LYS A 192 34.34 -22.79 -8.52
CA LYS A 192 33.72 -23.29 -7.29
C LYS A 192 32.27 -22.87 -7.07
N PHE A 193 31.82 -21.79 -7.73
CA PHE A 193 30.45 -21.32 -7.58
C PHE A 193 29.63 -21.63 -8.83
N GLU A 194 28.60 -22.45 -8.68
CA GLU A 194 27.64 -22.71 -9.76
C GLU A 194 26.74 -21.49 -9.95
N PHE A 195 26.61 -21.04 -11.21
CA PHE A 195 25.78 -19.90 -11.55
C PHE A 195 24.40 -20.33 -12.04
N PHE A 196 23.36 -19.81 -11.38
CA PHE A 196 21.97 -19.98 -11.73
C PHE A 196 21.32 -18.61 -11.97
N GLU A 197 20.38 -18.56 -12.91
CA GLU A 197 19.54 -17.38 -13.14
C GLU A 197 18.15 -17.59 -12.53
N GLU A 198 17.61 -16.54 -11.93
CA GLU A 198 16.24 -16.48 -11.44
C GLU A 198 15.49 -15.37 -12.18
N LYS A 199 14.31 -15.68 -12.73
CA LYS A 199 13.45 -14.75 -13.48
C LYS A 199 12.10 -14.64 -12.78
N ALA A 200 11.77 -13.43 -12.32
CA ALA A 200 10.50 -13.12 -11.68
C ALA A 200 9.56 -12.38 -12.66
N PRO A 201 8.28 -12.80 -12.76
CA PRO A 201 7.26 -12.07 -13.51
C PRO A 201 7.04 -10.65 -12.95
N LEU A 202 6.94 -9.67 -13.85
CA LEU A 202 6.60 -8.28 -13.56
C LEU A 202 5.51 -7.82 -14.54
N PHE A 203 4.45 -7.23 -14.02
CA PHE A 203 3.34 -6.67 -14.80
C PHE A 203 3.22 -5.18 -14.55
N ILE A 204 2.86 -4.42 -15.57
CA ILE A 204 2.64 -2.98 -15.48
C ILE A 204 1.25 -2.65 -16.02
N ASN A 205 0.38 -2.14 -15.16
CA ASN A 205 -0.86 -1.49 -15.55
C ASN A 205 -0.59 0.02 -15.73
N ARG A 206 -0.56 0.51 -16.97
CA ARG A 206 -0.34 1.94 -17.26
C ARG A 206 -1.67 2.68 -17.17
N VAL A 207 -1.90 3.34 -16.04
CA VAL A 207 -3.16 4.05 -15.77
C VAL A 207 -3.21 5.38 -16.51
N SER A 208 -2.13 6.16 -16.48
CA SER A 208 -2.05 7.45 -17.17
C SER A 208 -0.62 7.78 -17.62
N ASP A 209 -0.44 8.95 -18.23
CA ASP A 209 0.88 9.48 -18.57
C ASP A 209 1.78 9.71 -17.34
N ASN A 210 1.18 9.85 -16.16
CA ASN A 210 1.86 10.17 -14.91
C ASN A 210 1.93 9.00 -13.95
N THR A 211 1.06 8.00 -14.10
CA THR A 211 0.84 6.96 -13.09
C THR A 211 0.76 5.57 -13.71
N PHE A 212 1.23 4.59 -12.96
CA PHE A 212 1.16 3.18 -13.32
C PHE A 212 1.17 2.32 -12.06
N VAL A 213 0.74 1.07 -12.17
CA VAL A 213 0.79 0.09 -11.09
C VAL A 213 1.70 -1.05 -11.52
N GLU A 214 2.67 -1.39 -10.68
CA GLU A 214 3.54 -2.56 -10.89
C GLU A 214 3.08 -3.71 -10.00
N ILE A 215 3.02 -4.92 -10.57
CA ILE A 215 2.76 -6.16 -9.83
C ILE A 215 4.00 -7.04 -9.99
N ILE A 216 4.65 -7.36 -8.89
CA ILE A 216 5.87 -8.16 -8.87
C ILE A 216 5.65 -9.41 -8.03
N LEU A 217 5.89 -10.57 -8.61
CA LEU A 217 5.83 -11.84 -7.90
C LEU A 217 7.09 -12.03 -7.04
N GLN A 218 6.93 -12.21 -5.74
CA GLN A 218 8.03 -12.36 -4.78
C GLN A 218 7.81 -13.55 -3.84
N HIS A 219 8.87 -14.06 -3.21
CA HIS A 219 8.74 -15.08 -2.18
C HIS A 219 7.94 -14.57 -0.96
N LYS A 220 7.04 -15.41 -0.42
CA LYS A 220 6.41 -15.14 0.88
C LYS A 220 7.47 -15.18 1.98
N GLN A 221 7.56 -14.14 2.80
CA GLN A 221 8.58 -14.05 3.86
C GLN A 221 8.40 -15.06 5.00
N ARG A 222 7.17 -15.54 5.24
CA ARG A 222 6.83 -16.41 6.39
C ARG A 222 5.84 -17.53 6.03
N ALA A 223 5.78 -17.89 4.74
CA ALA A 223 4.92 -18.95 4.25
C ALA A 223 5.54 -19.58 2.99
N VAL A 224 5.05 -20.75 2.60
CA VAL A 224 5.44 -21.38 1.34
C VAL A 224 4.73 -20.70 0.17
N GLY A 225 5.45 -20.52 -0.94
CA GLY A 225 4.93 -19.98 -2.18
C GLY A 225 5.30 -18.53 -2.45
N TYR A 226 4.65 -17.94 -3.45
CA TYR A 226 4.88 -16.59 -3.93
C TYR A 226 3.70 -15.68 -3.59
N GLN A 227 3.95 -14.39 -3.48
CA GLN A 227 2.95 -13.34 -3.29
C GLN A 227 3.15 -12.25 -4.33
N SER A 228 2.05 -11.74 -4.87
CA SER A 228 2.04 -10.57 -5.73
C SER A 228 2.13 -9.31 -4.87
N MET A 229 3.20 -8.55 -5.05
CA MET A 229 3.35 -7.23 -4.44
C MET A 229 2.88 -6.17 -5.43
N VAL A 230 1.91 -5.35 -5.00
CA VAL A 230 1.34 -4.26 -5.81
C VAL A 230 1.95 -2.94 -5.38
N TYR A 231 2.45 -2.17 -6.35
CA TYR A 231 3.07 -0.87 -6.15
C TYR A 231 2.40 0.17 -7.01
N PHE A 232 1.81 1.20 -6.40
CA PHE A 232 1.34 2.37 -7.11
C PHE A 232 2.50 3.34 -7.34
N CYS A 233 2.71 3.73 -8.59
CA CYS A 233 3.84 4.53 -9.01
C CYS A 233 3.37 5.85 -9.65
N SER A 234 3.93 6.97 -9.21
CA SER A 234 3.68 8.30 -9.78
C SER A 234 4.97 8.99 -10.15
N LYS A 235 5.06 9.41 -11.41
CA LYS A 235 6.23 10.13 -11.94
C LYS A 235 6.46 11.44 -11.21
N ALA A 236 7.72 11.83 -11.06
CA ALA A 236 8.14 13.04 -10.36
C ALA A 236 7.49 14.31 -10.89
N LYS A 237 7.18 14.39 -12.20
CA LYS A 237 6.45 15.50 -12.80
C LYS A 237 5.03 15.72 -12.25
N ASN A 238 4.45 14.71 -11.63
CA ASN A 238 3.12 14.76 -11.00
C ASN A 238 3.19 15.11 -9.51
N LEU A 239 4.39 15.28 -8.95
CA LEU A 239 4.63 15.43 -7.52
C LEU A 239 5.09 16.85 -7.18
N PHE A 240 4.64 17.37 -6.05
CA PHE A 240 4.98 18.70 -5.58
C PHE A 240 5.19 18.74 -4.06
N ASP A 241 5.84 19.79 -3.56
CA ASP A 241 6.04 19.99 -2.13
C ASP A 241 4.85 20.72 -1.47
N LYS A 242 4.96 20.97 -0.15
CA LYS A 242 3.94 21.70 0.63
C LYS A 242 3.63 23.11 0.13
N ASN A 243 4.53 23.71 -0.65
CA ASN A 243 4.40 25.04 -1.24
C ASN A 243 3.96 24.97 -2.71
N ASN A 244 3.48 23.81 -3.17
CA ASN A 244 3.06 23.57 -4.55
C ASN A 244 4.21 23.77 -5.57
N ARG A 245 5.47 23.61 -5.14
CA ARG A 245 6.64 23.67 -6.02
C ARG A 245 6.94 22.28 -6.59
N PRO A 246 7.30 22.17 -7.89
CA PRO A 246 7.72 20.91 -8.47
C PRO A 246 8.95 20.36 -7.74
N ILE A 247 9.08 19.04 -7.70
CA ILE A 247 10.23 18.40 -7.04
C ILE A 247 11.43 18.24 -7.98
N ILE A 248 11.21 18.25 -9.30
CA ILE A 248 12.24 18.08 -10.32
C ILE A 248 13.27 19.21 -10.24
N GLY A 249 14.56 18.86 -10.36
CA GLY A 249 15.67 19.81 -10.36
C GLY A 249 16.29 20.11 -9.00
N ARG A 250 15.75 19.57 -7.90
CA ARG A 250 16.30 19.73 -6.54
C ARG A 250 16.47 18.41 -5.81
N THR A 251 17.23 18.42 -4.71
CA THR A 251 17.29 17.32 -3.75
C THR A 251 16.17 17.42 -2.71
N ALA A 252 15.97 16.35 -1.94
CA ALA A 252 15.00 16.29 -0.88
C ALA A 252 15.52 16.89 0.43
N GLU A 253 14.67 17.63 1.13
CA GLU A 253 14.94 18.16 2.47
C GLU A 253 14.83 17.05 3.54
N SER A 254 15.43 17.27 4.72
CA SER A 254 15.32 16.30 5.82
C SER A 254 13.87 16.12 6.28
N LYS A 255 13.42 14.87 6.38
CA LYS A 255 12.04 14.49 6.72
C LYS A 255 11.00 15.04 5.73
N GLU A 256 11.42 15.35 4.51
CA GLU A 256 10.51 15.86 3.49
C GLU A 256 9.38 14.88 3.17
N VAL A 257 8.20 15.46 3.01
CA VAL A 257 6.98 14.86 2.52
C VAL A 257 6.61 15.57 1.22
N ILE A 258 6.23 14.79 0.21
CA ILE A 258 5.73 15.30 -1.06
C ILE A 258 4.27 14.94 -1.25
N TYR A 259 3.59 15.64 -2.13
CA TYR A 259 2.17 15.51 -2.38
C TYR A 259 1.95 14.79 -3.71
N LEU A 260 1.11 13.76 -3.64
CA LEU A 260 0.77 12.82 -4.68
C LEU A 260 -0.72 12.98 -5.03
N PRO A 261 -1.05 13.47 -6.24
CA PRO A 261 -2.41 13.48 -6.74
C PRO A 261 -2.85 12.07 -7.19
N ILE A 262 -4.01 11.63 -6.71
CA ILE A 262 -4.65 10.36 -7.05
C ILE A 262 -5.99 10.68 -7.69
N SER A 263 -6.14 10.34 -8.96
CA SER A 263 -7.39 10.46 -9.71
C SER A 263 -8.31 9.26 -9.49
N LYS A 264 -9.54 9.37 -10.00
CA LYS A 264 -10.47 8.24 -10.06
C LYS A 264 -9.88 7.04 -10.82
N ASP A 265 -9.22 7.30 -11.95
CA ASP A 265 -8.65 6.25 -12.79
C ASP A 265 -7.47 5.56 -12.07
N ASP A 266 -6.72 6.30 -11.25
CA ASP A 266 -5.71 5.71 -10.36
C ASP A 266 -6.32 4.75 -9.35
N LEU A 267 -7.43 5.12 -8.70
CA LEU A 267 -8.12 4.22 -7.75
C LEU A 267 -8.61 2.95 -8.43
N ILE A 268 -9.21 3.09 -9.62
CA ILE A 268 -9.68 1.97 -10.45
C ILE A 268 -8.50 1.08 -10.83
N GLY A 269 -7.44 1.66 -11.40
CA GLY A 269 -6.27 0.91 -11.86
C GLY A 269 -5.55 0.15 -10.74
N ILE A 270 -5.45 0.74 -9.54
CA ILE A 270 -4.91 0.05 -8.36
C ILE A 270 -5.82 -1.12 -7.95
N ALA A 271 -7.14 -0.91 -7.89
CA ALA A 271 -8.09 -1.96 -7.53
C ALA A 271 -8.09 -3.12 -8.52
N GLU A 272 -8.10 -2.83 -9.83
CA GLU A 272 -7.98 -3.83 -10.89
C GLU A 272 -6.69 -4.64 -10.76
N SER A 273 -5.56 -3.98 -10.48
CA SER A 273 -4.28 -4.64 -10.25
C SER A 273 -4.32 -5.60 -9.05
N PHE A 274 -4.99 -5.24 -7.94
CA PHE A 274 -5.21 -6.20 -6.86
C PHE A 274 -6.14 -7.34 -7.27
N ILE A 275 -7.21 -7.06 -8.02
CA ILE A 275 -8.18 -8.08 -8.44
C ILE A 275 -7.55 -9.14 -9.34
N VAL A 276 -6.56 -8.80 -10.16
CA VAL A 276 -5.84 -9.77 -11.01
C VAL A 276 -4.60 -10.36 -10.33
N ALA A 277 -4.13 -9.78 -9.22
CA ALA A 277 -2.90 -10.20 -8.55
C ALA A 277 -3.00 -11.63 -8.00
N SER A 278 -4.13 -11.97 -7.39
CA SER A 278 -4.47 -13.33 -6.96
C SER A 278 -5.96 -13.47 -6.65
N SER A 279 -6.47 -14.71 -6.63
CA SER A 279 -7.83 -15.01 -6.15
C SER A 279 -8.12 -14.50 -4.74
N ASP A 280 -7.14 -14.57 -3.83
CA ASP A 280 -7.24 -14.00 -2.47
C ASP A 280 -7.40 -12.47 -2.51
N HIS A 281 -6.54 -11.79 -3.28
CA HIS A 281 -6.62 -10.33 -3.45
C HIS A 281 -7.93 -9.91 -4.12
N ALA A 282 -8.43 -10.69 -5.08
CA ALA A 282 -9.70 -10.45 -5.75
C ALA A 282 -10.89 -10.54 -4.79
N TRP A 283 -10.95 -11.60 -3.99
CA TRP A 283 -12.02 -11.78 -3.00
C TRP A 283 -12.01 -10.64 -1.97
N ASP A 284 -10.82 -10.31 -1.48
CA ASP A 284 -10.59 -9.22 -0.54
C ASP A 284 -11.10 -7.87 -1.07
N MET A 285 -10.62 -7.47 -2.25
CA MET A 285 -10.94 -6.18 -2.86
C MET A 285 -12.44 -6.07 -3.15
N LYS A 286 -13.03 -7.13 -3.72
CA LYS A 286 -14.48 -7.16 -4.00
C LYS A 286 -15.31 -7.09 -2.71
N THR A 287 -14.85 -7.68 -1.62
CA THR A 287 -15.53 -7.62 -0.32
C THR A 287 -15.48 -6.21 0.26
N ILE A 288 -14.33 -5.52 0.19
CA ILE A 288 -14.21 -4.10 0.57
C ILE A 288 -15.20 -3.25 -0.20
N LEU A 289 -15.14 -3.34 -1.54
CA LEU A 289 -15.90 -2.46 -2.41
C LEU A 289 -17.40 -2.63 -2.16
N LYS A 290 -17.87 -3.88 -1.94
CA LYS A 290 -19.24 -4.18 -1.53
C LYS A 290 -19.62 -3.55 -0.19
N ASP A 291 -18.71 -3.49 0.78
CA ASP A 291 -18.97 -2.85 2.07
C ASP A 291 -19.03 -1.32 1.92
N ILE A 292 -18.11 -0.73 1.17
CA ILE A 292 -18.04 0.72 0.94
C ILE A 292 -19.31 1.26 0.30
N ILE A 293 -19.90 0.57 -0.68
CA ILE A 293 -21.13 1.05 -1.35
C ILE A 293 -22.40 0.84 -0.52
N LYS A 294 -22.37 0.01 0.53
CA LYS A 294 -23.50 -0.19 1.44
C LYS A 294 -23.63 0.92 2.48
N GLN A 295 -22.53 1.61 2.77
CA GLN A 295 -22.50 2.81 3.61
C GLN A 295 -23.16 3.99 2.88
#